data_AF-A0A523JFH5-F1
#
_entry.id   AF-A0A523JFH5-F1
#
_cell.length_a   1.000
_cell.length_b   1.000
_cell.length_c   1.000
_cell.angle_alpha   90.00
_cell.angle_beta   90.00
_cell.angle_gamma   90.00
#
_symmetry.space_group_name_H-M   'P 1'
#
loop_
_entity.id
_entity.type
_entity.pdbx_description
1 polymer ?
#
loop_
_entity_poly.entity_id
_entity_poly.type
_entity_poly.pdbx_seq_one_letter_code
_entity_poly.pdbx_strand_id
1 'polypeptide(L)' 'MKLDFFIGPCVLESEGLALEIADRLIRDLAPFMDHINLSFKGSFDKANRT' A
#
# COMPACT_ATOMS: atom_id res chain seq x y z
N MET A 1 6.31 -5.34 19.66
CA MET A 1 6.10 -6.08 18.40
C MET A 1 5.26 -5.20 17.51
N LYS A 2 5.70 -4.91 16.28
CA LYS A 2 4.93 -4.12 15.31
C LYS A 2 4.08 -5.06 14.44
N LEU A 3 2.97 -4.57 13.93
CA LEU A 3 2.08 -5.32 13.03
C LEU A 3 2.43 -5.01 11.57
N ASP A 4 2.61 -6.05 10.76
CA ASP A 4 2.96 -5.89 9.34
C ASP A 4 1.73 -5.63 8.49
N PHE A 5 1.71 -4.51 7.79
CA PHE A 5 0.65 -4.10 6.87
C PHE A 5 1.15 -4.16 5.43
N PHE A 6 0.54 -5.02 4.63
CA PHE A 6 0.73 -5.08 3.18
C PHE A 6 -0.52 -4.50 2.51
N ILE A 7 -0.47 -3.20 2.22
CA ILE A 7 -1.66 -2.47 1.74
C ILE A 7 -1.33 -1.68 0.47
N GLY A 8 -2.31 -1.54 -0.40
CA GLY A 8 -2.15 -0.92 -1.70
C GLY A 8 -3.34 -1.26 -2.59
N PRO A 9 -3.38 -0.73 -3.82
CA PRO A 9 -4.47 -0.97 -4.75
C PRO A 9 -4.56 -2.46 -5.15
N CYS A 10 -5.72 -2.86 -5.68
CA CYS A 10 -5.90 -4.21 -6.19
C CYS A 10 -4.91 -4.50 -7.34
N VAL A 11 -4.76 -3.55 -8.25
CA VAL A 11 -3.82 -3.55 -9.38
C VAL A 11 -3.22 -2.15 -9.53
N LEU A 12 -1.97 -2.03 -9.94
CA LEU A 12 -1.35 -0.77 -10.34
C LEU A 12 -1.87 -0.35 -11.72
N GLU A 13 -2.61 0.75 -11.78
CA GLU A 13 -3.18 1.28 -13.02
C GLU A 13 -2.29 2.33 -13.69
N SER A 14 -1.60 3.13 -12.88
CA SER A 14 -0.59 4.09 -13.34
C SER A 14 0.41 4.39 -12.22
N GLU A 15 1.59 4.86 -12.60
CA GLU A 15 2.63 5.29 -11.66
C GLU A 15 2.14 6.46 -10.78
N GLY A 16 1.51 7.47 -11.39
CA GLY A 16 1.01 8.64 -10.68
C GLY A 16 0.01 8.28 -9.58
N LEU A 17 -0.97 7.42 -9.91
CA LEU A 17 -1.95 6.94 -8.92
C LEU A 17 -1.28 6.12 -7.82
N ALA A 18 -0.29 5.28 -8.15
CA ALA A 18 0.43 4.49 -7.16
C ALA A 18 1.17 5.38 -6.14
N LEU A 19 1.85 6.41 -6.62
CA LEU A 19 2.54 7.38 -5.78
C LEU A 19 1.57 8.21 -4.93
N GLU A 20 0.44 8.63 -5.50
CA GLU A 20 -0.61 9.35 -4.76
C GLU A 20 -1.16 8.51 -3.60
N ILE A 21 -1.46 7.22 -3.84
CA ILE A 21 -1.93 6.31 -2.80
C ILE A 21 -0.84 6.11 -1.75
N ALA A 22 0.41 5.87 -2.14
CA ALA A 22 1.50 5.67 -1.18
C ALA A 22 1.70 6.89 -0.27
N ASP A 23 1.69 8.09 -0.84
CA ASP A 23 1.80 9.36 -0.12
C ASP A 23 0.62 9.58 0.83
N ARG A 24 -0.59 9.24 0.39
CA ARG A 24 -1.78 9.24 1.26
C ARG A 24 -1.67 8.27 2.43
N LEU A 25 -1.20 7.04 2.19
CA LEU A 25 -1.04 6.03 3.24
C LEU A 25 -0.02 6.45 4.29
N ILE A 26 1.11 7.05 3.89
CA ILE A 26 2.11 7.56 4.83
C ILE A 26 1.50 8.67 5.71
N ARG A 27 0.77 9.62 5.11
CA ARG A 27 0.15 10.71 5.87
C ARG A 27 -0.92 10.22 6.86
N ASP A 28 -1.83 9.38 6.40
CA ASP A 28 -2.96 8.91 7.21
C ASP A 28 -2.52 7.96 8.32
N LEU A 29 -1.44 7.19 8.09
CA LEU A 29 -0.92 6.21 9.06
C LEU A 29 0.24 6.73 9.91
N ALA A 30 0.69 7.98 9.71
CA ALA A 30 1.75 8.59 10.50
C ALA A 30 1.59 8.41 12.02
N PRO A 31 0.39 8.54 12.63
CA PRO A 31 0.20 8.32 14.08
C PRO A 31 0.48 6.89 14.56
N PHE A 32 0.54 5.92 13.64
CA PHE A 32 0.66 4.49 13.95
C PHE A 32 2.04 3.91 13.60
N MET A 33 2.98 4.71 13.10
CA MET A 33 4.27 4.22 12.60
C MET A 33 5.14 3.51 13.64
N ASP A 34 4.91 3.76 14.94
CA ASP A 34 5.57 3.03 16.03
C ASP A 34 4.92 1.67 16.33
N HIS A 35 3.73 1.42 15.80
CA HIS A 35 2.95 0.20 16.00
C HIS A 35 2.88 -0.69 14.76
N ILE A 36 3.16 -0.15 13.56
CA ILE A 36 3.07 -0.89 12.30
C ILE A 36 4.38 -0.86 11.50
N ASN A 37 4.60 -1.92 10.73
CA ASN A 37 5.51 -1.89 9.59
C ASN A 37 4.67 -1.78 8.32
N LEU A 38 4.89 -0.73 7.53
CA LEU A 38 4.10 -0.48 6.34
C LEU A 38 4.85 -0.92 5.08
N SER A 39 4.23 -1.79 4.29
CA SER A 39 4.70 -2.23 2.97
C SER A 39 3.63 -1.92 1.93
N PHE A 40 4.02 -1.19 0.88
CA PHE A 40 3.11 -0.88 -0.22
C PHE A 40 2.96 -2.08 -1.17
N LYS A 41 1.74 -2.59 -1.33
CA LYS A 41 1.45 -3.72 -2.21
C LYS A 41 1.28 -3.25 -3.67
N GLY A 42 2.33 -3.44 -4.47
CA GLY A 42 2.34 -3.09 -5.90
C GLY A 42 2.14 -4.29 -6.83
N SER A 43 0.90 -4.75 -7.02
CA SER A 43 0.61 -5.83 -8.00
C SER A 43 0.26 -5.26 -9.36
N PHE A 44 0.93 -5.69 -10.43
CA PHE A 44 0.59 -5.31 -11.81
C PHE A 44 -0.59 -6.09 -12.39
N ASP A 45 -1.01 -7.16 -11.72
CA ASP A 45 -2.04 -8.05 -12.21
C ASP A 45 -2.89 -8.66 -11.09
N LYS A 46 -4.06 -9.18 -11.46
CA LYS A 46 -4.91 -10.04 -10.65
C LYS A 46 -4.53 -11.49 -10.88
N ALA A 47 -4.29 -12.23 -9.80
CA ALA A 47 -3.98 -13.66 -9.87
C ALA A 47 -5.18 -14.51 -10.35
N ASN A 48 -6.40 -14.00 -10.19
CA ASN A 48 -7.62 -14.61 -10.68
C ASN A 48 -7.95 -14.13 -12.10
N ARG A 49 -7.25 -14.69 -13.08
CA ARG A 49 -7.68 -14.69 -14.49
C ARG A 49 -8.15 -16.11 -14.82
N THR A 50 -9.39 -16.25 -15.28
CA THR A 50 -9.92 -17.49 -15.89
C THR A 50 -9.25 -17.77 -17.22
#